data_AF-A0AA92U613-F1
#
_entry.id   AF-A0AA92U613-F1
#
_cell.length_a   1.000
_cell.length_b   1.000
_cell.length_c   1.000
_cell.angle_alpha   90.00
_cell.angle_beta   90.00
_cell.angle_gamma   90.00
#
_symmetry.space_group_name_H-M   'P 1'
#
loop_
_entity.id
_entity.type
_entity.pdbx_description
1 polymer ?
#
loop_
_entity_poly.entity_id
_entity_poly.type
_entity_poly.pdbx_seq_one_letter_code
_entity_poly.pdbx_strand_id
1 'polypeptide(L)'
;MAAFTFSSCEDVPEPYTLPTQPGNPGDNTDPNQKGSESNPYTVTEAIALIKAGTAPSTAVCVKGKITAVTFFNATYSSLSYNIADEGSSDVIEVYSGKGKDGANFSSKDDLKVGQTVVVKGIVKAFTKNDGTIVNEIDKNSTIISIENTGTTSPDTPATGKGSLSDPYNVAEAIAAIKAGTAPTTQVYLTGIISDVAFYNGNYKSITYYISDDGKGKDMQVYSGKGLNGADFASKEDLKVGQKVTILGKIMKFTDKNGNDIMEVDKTSSIVKIEGEGTGGEVKPDPTPDTPASGNIEMTDASILSGKSGDVELVEKYYNSQNVTNESTWYTWKIGDTTFKGAKICISEGKNGKGIQMQGDAADATKQGFLFNATAFAKEIKTVTILFSTKATSTYAPSYTLYAAKAANGKDTAIKGKSTNEVSGDFKTYTETFDLSAQNVKHFTLSNNTKGALYIEKIIITLK
;
A
#
# COMPACT_ATOMS: atom_id res chain seq x y z
N MET A 1 80.14 -35.76 4.95
CA MET A 1 78.76 -36.16 4.59
C MET A 1 77.85 -35.68 5.70
N ALA A 2 76.77 -34.99 5.33
CA ALA A 2 75.61 -34.55 6.11
C ALA A 2 75.80 -33.53 7.27
N ALA A 3 75.10 -32.41 7.11
CA ALA A 3 74.73 -31.45 8.14
C ALA A 3 73.47 -31.89 8.89
N PHE A 4 73.34 -31.55 10.17
CA PHE A 4 72.05 -31.35 10.85
C PHE A 4 72.22 -30.32 11.97
N THR A 5 71.39 -29.30 11.94
CA THR A 5 71.20 -28.24 12.96
C THR A 5 70.07 -28.64 13.91
N PHE A 6 70.20 -28.37 15.21
CA PHE A 6 69.05 -28.13 16.09
C PHE A 6 69.38 -27.07 17.14
N SER A 7 68.47 -26.11 17.27
CA SER A 7 68.51 -24.93 18.13
C SER A 7 68.10 -25.23 19.57
N SER A 8 68.77 -24.52 20.47
CA SER A 8 68.48 -24.21 21.88
C SER A 8 67.18 -24.71 22.51
N CYS A 9 67.36 -25.46 23.60
CA CYS A 9 66.38 -25.66 24.66
C CYS A 9 67.02 -25.12 25.95
N GLU A 10 66.56 -23.97 26.47
CA GLU A 10 66.81 -23.59 27.87
C GLU A 10 65.49 -23.12 28.48
N ASP A 11 65.05 -23.97 29.39
CA ASP A 11 63.86 -23.93 30.21
C ASP A 11 64.19 -23.16 31.49
N VAL A 12 63.60 -21.98 31.66
CA VAL A 12 63.51 -21.27 32.95
C VAL A 12 62.14 -20.62 33.04
N PRO A 13 61.22 -21.10 33.90
CA PRO A 13 59.95 -20.45 34.13
C PRO A 13 60.13 -19.12 34.87
N GLU A 14 59.53 -18.05 34.35
CA GLU A 14 59.44 -16.76 35.03
C GLU A 14 58.58 -16.84 36.31
N PRO A 15 58.86 -16.00 37.34
CA PRO A 15 58.25 -16.12 38.65
C PRO A 15 56.76 -15.76 38.62
N TYR A 16 55.97 -16.50 39.41
CA TYR A 16 54.56 -16.22 39.71
C TYR A 16 54.33 -14.72 39.98
N THR A 17 53.62 -14.04 39.08
CA THR A 17 53.06 -12.73 39.36
C THR A 17 51.84 -12.91 40.27
N LEU A 18 51.90 -12.28 41.45
CA LEU A 18 50.77 -12.14 42.38
C LEU A 18 49.53 -11.61 41.64
N PRO A 19 48.32 -12.03 42.05
CA PRO A 19 47.09 -11.65 41.37
C PRO A 19 46.97 -10.13 41.36
N THR A 20 47.00 -9.54 40.18
CA THR A 20 46.55 -8.17 39.99
C THR A 20 45.12 -8.11 40.48
N GLN A 21 44.93 -7.36 41.57
CA GLN A 21 43.65 -6.90 42.09
C GLN A 21 42.68 -6.69 40.91
N PRO A 22 41.45 -7.24 40.95
CA PRO A 22 40.49 -7.00 39.88
C PRO A 22 40.34 -5.49 39.77
N GLY A 23 40.83 -4.95 38.65
CA GLY A 23 40.54 -3.59 38.26
C GLY A 23 39.02 -3.44 38.24
N ASN A 24 38.52 -2.31 38.70
CA ASN A 24 37.11 -1.96 38.54
C ASN A 24 36.65 -2.37 37.12
N PRO A 25 35.51 -3.06 36.98
CA PRO A 25 34.94 -3.33 35.67
C PRO A 25 34.49 -2.01 35.05
N GLY A 26 35.46 -1.30 34.48
CA GLY A 26 35.27 -0.20 33.55
C GLY A 26 34.87 -0.81 32.23
N ASP A 27 33.56 -0.78 32.00
CA ASP A 27 32.84 -0.88 30.74
C ASP A 27 33.72 -0.72 29.49
N ASN A 28 34.32 -1.83 29.04
CA ASN A 28 34.82 -1.97 27.68
C ASN A 28 33.86 -2.93 26.96
N THR A 29 32.61 -2.48 26.81
CA THR A 29 31.63 -3.18 26.00
C THR A 29 31.90 -2.82 24.55
N ASP A 30 32.33 -3.80 23.75
CA ASP A 30 32.24 -3.69 22.30
C ASP A 30 30.78 -3.31 21.98
N PRO A 31 30.52 -2.14 21.36
CA PRO A 31 29.17 -1.70 21.08
C PRO A 31 28.36 -2.73 20.31
N ASN A 32 29.03 -3.59 19.51
CA ASN A 32 28.43 -4.62 18.68
C ASN A 32 28.47 -6.03 19.29
N GLN A 33 28.82 -6.16 20.57
CA GLN A 33 28.77 -7.44 21.27
C GLN A 33 27.36 -8.04 21.20
N LYS A 34 27.25 -9.35 20.98
CA LYS A 34 25.95 -10.03 20.96
C LYS A 34 25.20 -9.82 22.28
N GLY A 35 23.96 -9.36 22.18
CA GLY A 35 23.14 -8.90 23.30
C GLY A 35 23.23 -7.40 23.58
N SER A 36 23.97 -6.62 22.79
CA SER A 36 23.98 -5.16 22.84
C SER A 36 22.77 -4.56 22.11
N GLU A 37 22.61 -3.23 22.20
CA GLU A 37 21.53 -2.51 21.49
C GLU A 37 21.71 -2.53 19.97
N SER A 38 22.95 -2.54 19.46
CA SER A 38 23.22 -2.64 18.00
C SER A 38 23.25 -4.07 17.48
N ASN A 39 23.45 -5.07 18.36
CA ASN A 39 23.47 -6.49 18.01
C ASN A 39 22.68 -7.34 19.03
N PRO A 40 21.35 -7.20 19.10
CA PRO A 40 20.53 -7.91 20.07
C PRO A 40 20.51 -9.43 19.83
N TYR A 41 20.17 -10.19 20.86
CA TYR A 41 19.76 -11.59 20.70
C TYR A 41 18.42 -11.66 19.96
N THR A 42 18.24 -12.67 19.12
CA THR A 42 16.90 -13.15 18.71
C THR A 42 16.23 -13.85 19.88
N VAL A 43 14.91 -14.07 19.81
CA VAL A 43 14.19 -14.80 20.87
C VAL A 43 14.71 -16.23 21.00
N THR A 44 14.99 -16.89 19.87
CA THR A 44 15.52 -18.25 19.82
C THR A 44 16.88 -18.36 20.50
N GLU A 45 17.79 -17.42 20.25
CA GLU A 45 19.11 -17.40 20.89
C GLU A 45 19.00 -17.16 22.41
N ALA A 46 18.13 -16.24 22.84
CA ALA A 46 17.91 -15.97 24.26
C ALA A 46 17.31 -17.20 24.98
N ILE A 47 16.36 -17.90 24.37
CA ILE A 47 15.81 -19.16 24.90
C ILE A 47 16.88 -20.24 24.99
N ALA A 48 17.77 -20.35 24.00
CA ALA A 48 18.86 -21.32 24.03
C ALA A 48 19.81 -21.07 25.22
N LEU A 49 20.14 -19.81 25.52
CA LEU A 49 20.95 -19.43 26.68
C LEU A 49 20.27 -19.78 28.00
N ILE A 50 18.96 -19.53 28.11
CA ILE A 50 18.19 -19.88 29.31
C ILE A 50 18.19 -21.40 29.51
N LYS A 51 17.88 -22.18 28.46
CA LYS A 51 17.84 -23.65 28.53
C LYS A 51 19.21 -24.26 28.85
N ALA A 52 20.29 -23.67 28.35
CA ALA A 52 21.65 -24.12 28.65
C ALA A 52 22.13 -23.71 30.06
N GLY A 53 21.38 -22.85 30.77
CA GLY A 53 21.81 -22.29 32.05
C GLY A 53 22.97 -21.30 31.92
N THR A 54 23.19 -20.74 30.73
CA THR A 54 24.30 -19.82 30.40
C THR A 54 23.82 -18.40 30.11
N ALA A 55 22.57 -18.07 30.48
CA ALA A 55 22.03 -16.73 30.39
C ALA A 55 22.88 -15.73 31.23
N PRO A 56 23.25 -14.56 30.68
CA PRO A 56 23.98 -13.54 31.44
C PRO A 56 23.23 -13.10 32.70
N SER A 57 23.95 -12.83 33.78
CA SER A 57 23.38 -12.26 35.01
C SER A 57 23.09 -10.75 34.90
N THR A 58 23.54 -10.11 33.83
CA THR A 58 23.31 -8.70 33.50
C THR A 58 22.24 -8.54 32.43
N ALA A 59 21.68 -7.33 32.32
CA ALA A 59 20.68 -7.03 31.30
C ALA A 59 21.27 -7.09 29.89
N VAL A 60 20.55 -7.74 28.98
CA VAL A 60 20.88 -7.85 27.55
C VAL A 60 19.69 -7.39 26.71
N CYS A 61 19.94 -7.09 25.44
CA CYS A 61 18.91 -6.73 24.48
C CYS A 61 18.44 -7.96 23.70
N VAL A 62 17.12 -8.15 23.62
CA VAL A 62 16.46 -9.19 22.84
C VAL A 62 15.51 -8.53 21.83
N LYS A 63 15.66 -8.86 20.55
CA LYS A 63 14.79 -8.43 19.46
C LYS A 63 13.73 -9.51 19.21
N GLY A 64 12.46 -9.11 19.16
CA GLY A 64 11.35 -10.02 18.86
C GLY A 64 10.08 -9.29 18.50
N LYS A 65 9.15 -10.01 17.87
CA LYS A 65 7.81 -9.55 17.49
C LYS A 65 6.83 -9.80 18.63
N ILE A 66 6.06 -8.79 19.02
CA ILE A 66 5.04 -8.91 20.05
C ILE A 66 3.96 -9.88 19.55
N THR A 67 3.73 -10.98 20.29
CA THR A 67 2.69 -11.99 19.96
C THR A 67 1.45 -11.86 20.83
N ALA A 68 1.57 -11.29 22.03
CA ALA A 68 0.44 -11.03 22.92
C ALA A 68 0.75 -9.90 23.91
N VAL A 69 -0.21 -9.04 24.22
CA VAL A 69 -0.14 -8.09 25.35
C VAL A 69 -1.04 -8.60 26.47
N THR A 70 -0.46 -9.25 27.47
CA THR A 70 -1.19 -10.11 28.41
C THR A 70 -1.78 -9.33 29.58
N PHE A 71 -1.04 -8.37 30.14
CA PHE A 71 -1.48 -7.66 31.35
C PHE A 71 -1.01 -6.21 31.39
N PHE A 72 -1.88 -5.31 31.87
CA PHE A 72 -1.53 -3.93 32.19
C PHE A 72 -1.60 -3.73 33.70
N ASN A 73 -0.48 -3.31 34.29
CA ASN A 73 -0.40 -3.00 35.70
C ASN A 73 -0.53 -1.48 35.90
N ALA A 74 -1.70 -1.01 36.33
CA ALA A 74 -1.96 0.40 36.54
C ALA A 74 -1.08 1.01 37.66
N THR A 75 -0.72 0.24 38.69
CA THR A 75 0.11 0.71 39.81
C THR A 75 1.54 1.02 39.36
N TYR A 76 2.10 0.18 38.49
CA TYR A 76 3.47 0.34 38.00
C TYR A 76 3.55 0.95 36.60
N SER A 77 2.41 1.28 35.97
CA SER A 77 2.33 1.78 34.59
C SER A 77 3.18 0.93 33.63
N SER A 78 3.06 -0.39 33.74
CA SER A 78 3.88 -1.38 33.04
C SER A 78 3.01 -2.41 32.31
N LEU A 79 3.58 -3.07 31.30
CA LEU A 79 2.91 -4.12 30.53
C LEU A 79 3.65 -5.44 30.68
N SER A 80 2.88 -6.53 30.74
CA SER A 80 3.39 -7.87 30.46
C SER A 80 2.95 -8.29 29.07
N TYR A 81 3.87 -8.85 28.28
CA TYR A 81 3.65 -9.20 26.88
C TYR A 81 4.62 -10.29 26.42
N ASN A 82 4.27 -11.00 25.36
CA ASN A 82 5.10 -12.06 24.79
C ASN A 82 5.80 -11.57 23.53
N ILE A 83 7.05 -11.97 23.33
CA ILE A 83 7.80 -11.77 22.08
C ILE A 83 8.25 -13.11 21.49
N ALA A 84 8.24 -13.21 20.16
CA ALA A 84 8.76 -14.35 19.39
C ALA A 84 9.62 -13.88 18.21
N ASP A 85 10.47 -14.75 17.67
CA ASP A 85 11.01 -14.53 16.33
C ASP A 85 9.90 -14.67 15.27
N GLU A 86 10.07 -14.04 14.12
CA GLU A 86 9.08 -14.10 13.05
C GLU A 86 8.85 -15.54 12.58
N GLY A 87 7.59 -15.99 12.62
CA GLY A 87 7.20 -17.35 12.27
C GLY A 87 7.45 -18.41 13.35
N SER A 88 7.95 -18.03 14.53
CA SER A 88 8.21 -18.95 15.64
C SER A 88 7.03 -19.02 16.62
N SER A 89 6.78 -20.20 17.18
CA SER A 89 5.86 -20.42 18.30
C SER A 89 6.53 -20.29 19.67
N ASP A 90 7.86 -20.31 19.71
CA ASP A 90 8.63 -20.17 20.95
C ASP A 90 8.64 -18.71 21.40
N VAL A 91 8.18 -18.46 22.63
CA VAL A 91 8.03 -17.11 23.19
C VAL A 91 8.91 -16.89 24.42
N ILE A 92 9.29 -15.62 24.62
CA ILE A 92 9.74 -15.09 25.91
C ILE A 92 8.68 -14.12 26.44
N GLU A 93 8.28 -14.29 27.71
CA GLU A 93 7.42 -13.38 28.43
C GLU A 93 8.25 -12.19 28.94
N VAL A 94 7.91 -10.97 28.54
CA VAL A 94 8.41 -9.75 29.20
C VAL A 94 7.48 -9.48 30.37
N TYR A 95 7.96 -9.69 31.60
CA TYR A 95 7.14 -9.54 32.80
C TYR A 95 7.23 -8.11 33.33
N SER A 96 6.11 -7.38 33.33
CA SER A 96 6.01 -6.02 33.87
C SER A 96 7.10 -5.05 33.35
N GLY A 97 7.33 -5.04 32.04
CA GLY A 97 8.30 -4.15 31.38
C GLY A 97 7.79 -2.72 31.20
N LYS A 98 8.73 -1.78 31.11
CA LYS A 98 8.50 -0.36 30.79
C LYS A 98 8.55 -0.10 29.28
N GLY A 99 7.92 1.00 28.87
CA GLY A 99 7.89 1.47 27.49
C GLY A 99 9.24 1.98 27.02
N LYS A 100 9.26 2.58 25.82
CA LYS A 100 10.49 3.05 25.19
C LYS A 100 11.25 3.99 26.13
N ASP A 101 12.54 3.74 26.33
CA ASP A 101 13.45 4.54 27.18
C ASP A 101 12.94 4.73 28.63
N GLY A 102 12.13 3.79 29.12
CA GLY A 102 11.62 3.77 30.48
C GLY A 102 10.25 4.44 30.64
N ALA A 103 9.61 4.84 29.54
CA ALA A 103 8.30 5.48 29.55
C ALA A 103 7.22 4.63 30.24
N ASN A 104 6.24 5.30 30.84
CA ASN A 104 5.06 4.68 31.43
C ASN A 104 4.06 4.28 30.35
N PHE A 105 3.43 3.12 30.52
CA PHE A 105 2.22 2.75 29.81
C PHE A 105 0.97 3.25 30.55
N SER A 106 -0.01 3.69 29.77
CA SER A 106 -1.34 4.12 30.21
C SER A 106 -2.38 3.03 30.02
N SER A 107 -2.15 2.09 29.10
CA SER A 107 -3.06 0.97 28.84
C SER A 107 -2.39 -0.18 28.08
N LYS A 108 -3.12 -1.29 27.89
CA LYS A 108 -2.71 -2.37 26.98
C LYS A 108 -2.58 -1.92 25.53
N ASP A 109 -3.25 -0.84 25.15
CA ASP A 109 -3.29 -0.36 23.78
C ASP A 109 -2.00 0.37 23.35
N ASP A 110 -1.12 0.67 24.30
CA ASP A 110 0.13 1.38 24.02
C ASP A 110 1.19 0.47 23.38
N LEU A 111 0.99 -0.85 23.40
CA LEU A 111 1.71 -1.84 22.59
C LEU A 111 0.72 -2.63 21.74
N LYS A 112 1.12 -2.98 20.53
CA LYS A 112 0.30 -3.77 19.60
C LYS A 112 1.00 -5.06 19.23
N VAL A 113 0.23 -6.15 19.21
CA VAL A 113 0.66 -7.42 18.61
C VAL A 113 1.08 -7.17 17.16
N GLY A 114 2.23 -7.74 16.79
CA GLY A 114 2.86 -7.57 15.50
C GLY A 114 4.04 -6.60 15.51
N GLN A 115 4.13 -5.66 16.47
CA GLN A 115 5.27 -4.75 16.55
C GLN A 115 6.56 -5.52 16.82
N THR A 116 7.64 -5.12 16.14
CA THR A 116 8.97 -5.62 16.47
C THR A 116 9.58 -4.71 17.52
N VAL A 117 10.07 -5.28 18.62
CA VAL A 117 10.68 -4.54 19.72
C VAL A 117 12.07 -5.06 20.01
N VAL A 118 12.95 -4.16 20.46
CA VAL A 118 14.18 -4.53 21.15
C VAL A 118 13.99 -4.22 22.63
N VAL A 119 14.03 -5.25 23.47
CA VAL A 119 13.80 -5.14 24.92
C VAL A 119 15.11 -5.39 25.66
N LYS A 120 15.49 -4.47 26.53
CA LYS A 120 16.65 -4.60 27.42
C LYS A 120 16.20 -5.07 28.79
N GLY A 121 16.72 -6.21 29.25
CA GLY A 121 16.39 -6.77 30.55
C GLY A 121 17.17 -8.04 30.87
N ILE A 122 16.98 -8.57 32.07
CA ILE A 122 17.60 -9.83 32.50
C ILE A 122 16.74 -10.99 32.00
N VAL A 123 17.33 -11.88 31.19
CA VAL A 123 16.69 -13.10 30.69
C VAL A 123 16.90 -14.25 31.67
N LYS A 124 15.83 -14.99 32.01
CA LYS A 124 15.89 -16.10 32.97
C LYS A 124 14.80 -17.14 32.71
N ALA A 125 14.99 -18.33 33.30
CA ALA A 125 13.90 -19.25 33.53
C ALA A 125 13.17 -18.83 34.80
N PHE A 126 11.84 -18.71 34.75
CA PHE A 126 11.00 -18.39 35.89
C PHE A 126 10.02 -19.54 36.18
N THR A 127 10.06 -20.04 37.42
CA THR A 127 9.10 -21.06 37.88
C THR A 127 7.87 -20.37 38.45
N LYS A 128 6.73 -20.51 37.77
CA LYS A 128 5.42 -20.04 38.22
C LYS A 128 4.96 -20.81 39.46
N ASN A 129 3.97 -20.27 40.17
CA ASN A 129 3.44 -20.84 41.41
C ASN A 129 2.88 -22.27 41.26
N ASP A 130 2.48 -22.65 40.05
CA ASP A 130 1.99 -23.98 39.70
C ASP A 130 3.12 -24.97 39.31
N GLY A 131 4.39 -24.54 39.41
CA GLY A 131 5.56 -25.33 39.04
C GLY A 131 5.95 -25.23 37.56
N THR A 132 5.19 -24.50 36.73
CA THR A 132 5.50 -24.33 35.30
C THR A 132 6.72 -23.43 35.12
N ILE A 133 7.69 -23.85 34.31
CA ILE A 133 8.85 -23.02 33.96
C ILE A 133 8.55 -22.27 32.66
N VAL A 134 8.74 -20.95 32.67
CA VAL A 134 8.65 -20.08 31.49
C VAL A 134 9.97 -19.35 31.23
N ASN A 135 10.24 -19.00 29.97
CA ASN A 135 11.32 -18.07 29.64
C ASN A 135 10.82 -16.64 29.85
N GLU A 136 11.53 -15.86 30.66
CA GLU A 136 11.11 -14.53 31.08
C GLU A 136 12.23 -13.51 30.87
N ILE A 137 11.86 -12.30 30.40
CA ILE A 137 12.63 -11.07 30.64
C ILE A 137 12.03 -10.41 31.88
N ASP A 138 12.85 -10.28 32.93
CA ASP A 138 12.40 -9.87 34.26
C ASP A 138 11.78 -8.47 34.30
N LYS A 139 11.07 -8.20 35.39
CA LYS A 139 10.61 -6.84 35.76
C LYS A 139 11.80 -5.87 35.83
N ASN A 140 11.53 -4.60 35.57
CA ASN A 140 12.53 -3.55 35.32
C ASN A 140 13.18 -3.59 33.93
N SER A 141 12.71 -4.46 33.04
CA SER A 141 13.02 -4.38 31.62
C SER A 141 12.46 -3.11 30.98
N THR A 142 13.11 -2.66 29.92
CA THR A 142 12.77 -1.43 29.19
C THR A 142 12.87 -1.68 27.70
N ILE A 143 11.92 -1.14 26.93
CA ILE A 143 12.00 -1.16 25.47
C ILE A 143 13.05 -0.13 25.01
N ILE A 144 13.96 -0.54 24.12
CA ILE A 144 14.96 0.34 23.50
C ILE A 144 14.45 0.89 22.19
N SER A 145 13.84 0.04 21.36
CA SER A 145 13.23 0.44 20.09
C SER A 145 11.91 -0.28 19.85
N ILE A 146 11.02 0.41 19.15
CA ILE A 146 9.77 -0.13 18.61
C ILE A 146 9.81 0.13 17.11
N GLU A 147 9.91 -0.93 16.34
CA GLU A 147 9.72 -0.93 14.90
C GLU A 147 8.25 -1.27 14.64
N ASN A 148 7.51 -0.34 14.05
CA ASN A 148 6.13 -0.57 13.62
C ASN A 148 6.11 -1.42 12.34
N THR A 149 6.63 -2.64 12.42
CA THR A 149 6.55 -3.63 11.35
C THR A 149 5.42 -4.59 11.64
N GLY A 150 4.22 -4.20 11.22
CA GLY A 150 3.11 -5.13 11.07
C GLY A 150 2.12 -5.07 12.22
N THR A 151 0.87 -5.05 11.80
CA THR A 151 -0.29 -5.21 12.64
C THR A 151 -0.75 -6.64 12.64
N THR A 152 -1.22 -7.07 13.80
CA THR A 152 -2.12 -8.20 14.06
C THR A 152 -2.29 -9.14 12.87
N SER A 153 -1.59 -10.28 12.89
CA SER A 153 -1.99 -11.45 12.12
C SER A 153 -2.57 -12.47 13.11
N PRO A 154 -3.90 -12.67 13.13
CA PRO A 154 -4.52 -13.92 13.55
C PRO A 154 -4.08 -15.03 12.60
N ASP A 155 -3.84 -16.26 13.09
CA ASP A 155 -3.33 -17.42 12.33
C ASP A 155 -3.77 -17.43 10.85
N THR A 156 -2.93 -16.81 10.02
CA THR A 156 -3.16 -16.69 8.58
C THR A 156 -2.23 -17.69 7.90
N PRO A 157 -2.57 -18.25 6.73
CA PRO A 157 -1.63 -19.08 5.99
C PRO A 157 -0.31 -18.32 5.76
N ALA A 158 0.81 -18.84 6.29
CA ALA A 158 2.14 -18.26 6.07
C ALA A 158 2.58 -18.39 4.60
N THR A 159 2.00 -19.35 3.87
CA THR A 159 2.24 -19.60 2.45
C THR A 159 0.97 -20.15 1.78
N GLY A 160 0.86 -20.03 0.46
CA GLY A 160 -0.27 -20.53 -0.33
C GLY A 160 -1.48 -19.59 -0.36
N LYS A 161 -2.58 -20.05 -0.97
CA LYS A 161 -3.74 -19.20 -1.26
C LYS A 161 -4.42 -18.69 0.02
N GLY A 162 -4.59 -17.37 0.11
CA GLY A 162 -5.06 -16.68 1.31
C GLY A 162 -3.95 -16.21 2.25
N SER A 163 -2.68 -16.35 1.86
CA SER A 163 -1.54 -15.73 2.53
C SER A 163 -1.36 -14.27 2.08
N LEU A 164 -0.52 -13.51 2.77
CA LEU A 164 -0.27 -12.11 2.40
C LEU A 164 0.40 -11.98 1.02
N SER A 165 1.23 -12.97 0.64
CA SER A 165 1.93 -13.01 -0.65
C SER A 165 1.08 -13.57 -1.79
N ASP A 166 0.04 -14.34 -1.48
CA ASP A 166 -0.95 -14.86 -2.43
C ASP A 166 -2.37 -14.73 -1.86
N PRO A 167 -2.92 -13.50 -1.76
CA PRO A 167 -4.25 -13.28 -1.22
C PRO A 167 -5.32 -13.85 -2.16
N TYR A 168 -6.49 -14.15 -1.63
CA TYR A 168 -7.67 -14.37 -2.47
C TYR A 168 -8.04 -13.07 -3.20
N ASN A 169 -8.40 -13.15 -4.48
CA ASN A 169 -9.25 -12.14 -5.08
C ASN A 169 -10.73 -12.40 -4.70
N VAL A 170 -11.63 -11.47 -4.99
CA VAL A 170 -13.03 -11.55 -4.58
C VAL A 170 -13.72 -12.76 -5.22
N ALA A 171 -13.53 -12.99 -6.51
CA ALA A 171 -14.12 -14.12 -7.22
C ALA A 171 -13.67 -15.48 -6.64
N GLU A 172 -12.38 -15.62 -6.31
CA GLU A 172 -11.81 -16.83 -5.70
C GLU A 172 -12.35 -17.07 -4.30
N ALA A 173 -12.47 -16.02 -3.48
CA ALA A 173 -13.06 -16.13 -2.14
C ALA A 173 -14.52 -16.59 -2.21
N ILE A 174 -15.31 -16.01 -3.13
CA ILE A 174 -16.70 -16.41 -3.37
C ILE A 174 -16.77 -17.88 -3.85
N ALA A 175 -15.87 -18.29 -4.75
CA ALA A 175 -15.82 -19.66 -5.23
C ALA A 175 -15.52 -20.65 -4.08
N ALA A 176 -14.58 -20.33 -3.20
CA ALA A 176 -14.25 -21.15 -2.03
C ALA A 176 -15.43 -21.27 -1.05
N ILE A 177 -16.16 -20.18 -0.80
CA ILE A 177 -17.37 -20.21 0.04
C ILE A 177 -18.44 -21.10 -0.59
N LYS A 178 -18.74 -20.91 -1.89
CA LYS A 178 -19.78 -21.69 -2.60
C LYS A 178 -19.45 -23.18 -2.68
N ALA A 179 -18.16 -23.51 -2.79
CA ALA A 179 -17.69 -24.89 -2.78
C ALA A 179 -17.68 -25.52 -1.37
N GLY A 180 -17.92 -24.74 -0.31
CA GLY A 180 -17.82 -25.21 1.07
C GLY A 180 -16.38 -25.46 1.53
N THR A 181 -15.39 -24.88 0.85
CA THR A 181 -13.96 -25.04 1.13
C THR A 181 -13.33 -23.78 1.72
N ALA A 182 -14.15 -22.80 2.14
CA ALA A 182 -13.68 -21.60 2.83
C ALA A 182 -12.91 -21.97 4.11
N PRO A 183 -11.70 -21.41 4.33
CA PRO A 183 -10.94 -21.67 5.55
C PRO A 183 -11.72 -21.27 6.81
N THR A 184 -11.52 -22.02 7.89
CA THR A 184 -12.16 -21.72 9.18
C THR A 184 -11.48 -20.58 9.93
N THR A 185 -10.27 -20.20 9.51
CA THR A 185 -9.44 -19.10 10.03
C THR A 185 -9.56 -17.84 9.16
N GLN A 186 -8.94 -16.74 9.60
CA GLN A 186 -8.83 -15.56 8.76
C GLN A 186 -7.85 -15.79 7.61
N VAL A 187 -8.10 -15.12 6.49
CA VAL A 187 -7.27 -15.14 5.29
C VAL A 187 -7.04 -13.72 4.80
N TYR A 188 -5.98 -13.53 4.02
CA TYR A 188 -5.82 -12.33 3.24
C TYR A 188 -6.65 -12.42 1.96
N LEU A 189 -7.41 -11.37 1.69
CA LEU A 189 -8.09 -11.17 0.42
C LEU A 189 -7.90 -9.73 -0.08
N THR A 190 -7.93 -9.53 -1.38
CA THR A 190 -7.88 -8.23 -2.02
C THR A 190 -9.10 -7.98 -2.88
N GLY A 191 -9.53 -6.73 -2.91
CA GLY A 191 -10.63 -6.26 -3.75
C GLY A 191 -10.64 -4.75 -3.81
N ILE A 192 -11.41 -4.19 -4.73
CA ILE A 192 -11.63 -2.76 -4.85
C ILE A 192 -12.96 -2.42 -4.18
N ILE A 193 -12.96 -1.41 -3.33
CA ILE A 193 -14.17 -0.92 -2.66
C ILE A 193 -15.15 -0.43 -3.72
N SER A 194 -16.31 -1.05 -3.83
CA SER A 194 -17.36 -0.67 -4.79
C SER A 194 -18.47 0.17 -4.17
N ASP A 195 -18.68 0.05 -2.85
CA ASP A 195 -19.65 0.84 -2.11
C ASP A 195 -19.25 0.94 -0.64
N VAL A 196 -19.25 2.15 -0.10
CA VAL A 196 -19.11 2.39 1.34
C VAL A 196 -20.50 2.51 1.90
N ALA A 197 -21.03 1.45 2.52
CA ALA A 197 -22.45 1.36 2.81
C ALA A 197 -22.83 2.08 4.12
N PHE A 198 -22.17 1.72 5.23
CA PHE A 198 -22.59 2.17 6.56
C PHE A 198 -21.41 2.29 7.53
N TYR A 199 -21.29 3.44 8.19
CA TYR A 199 -20.39 3.65 9.32
C TYR A 199 -21.13 3.43 10.64
N ASN A 200 -20.55 2.60 11.52
CA ASN A 200 -21.06 2.36 12.85
C ASN A 200 -20.26 3.16 13.88
N GLY A 201 -20.82 4.26 14.39
CA GLY A 201 -20.15 5.11 15.38
C GLY A 201 -19.87 4.44 16.74
N ASN A 202 -20.63 3.40 17.11
CA ASN A 202 -20.41 2.68 18.39
C ASN A 202 -19.20 1.75 18.32
N TYR A 203 -19.04 1.06 17.19
CA TYR A 203 -17.93 0.13 16.97
C TYR A 203 -16.79 0.74 16.16
N LYS A 204 -16.91 2.01 15.74
CA LYS A 204 -15.94 2.73 14.91
C LYS A 204 -15.42 1.88 13.74
N SER A 205 -16.37 1.29 13.03
CA SER A 205 -16.15 0.31 11.96
C SER A 205 -17.08 0.62 10.78
N ILE A 206 -16.74 0.12 9.59
CA ILE A 206 -17.50 0.38 8.37
C ILE A 206 -17.94 -0.94 7.76
N THR A 207 -19.19 -1.00 7.32
CA THR A 207 -19.68 -2.02 6.38
C THR A 207 -19.55 -1.47 4.97
N TYR A 208 -18.85 -2.20 4.11
CA TYR A 208 -18.60 -1.82 2.72
C TYR A 208 -18.62 -3.05 1.81
N TYR A 209 -18.65 -2.83 0.50
CA TYR A 209 -18.63 -3.87 -0.51
C TYR A 209 -17.35 -3.81 -1.32
N ILE A 210 -16.83 -4.97 -1.68
CA ILE A 210 -15.69 -5.13 -2.57
C ILE A 210 -16.07 -6.01 -3.76
N SER A 211 -15.39 -5.76 -4.88
CA SER A 211 -15.37 -6.60 -6.07
C SER A 211 -13.98 -6.56 -6.69
N ASP A 212 -13.67 -7.49 -7.58
CA ASP A 212 -12.35 -7.51 -8.25
C ASP A 212 -12.14 -6.27 -9.12
N ASP A 213 -13.23 -5.75 -9.68
CA ASP A 213 -13.23 -4.58 -10.57
C ASP A 213 -13.65 -3.27 -9.87
N GLY A 214 -14.22 -3.36 -8.66
CA GLY A 214 -14.70 -2.20 -7.90
C GLY A 214 -16.08 -1.71 -8.30
N LYS A 215 -16.86 -2.49 -9.03
CA LYS A 215 -18.16 -2.08 -9.56
C LYS A 215 -19.33 -2.92 -9.08
N GLY A 216 -19.10 -4.19 -8.78
CA GLY A 216 -20.09 -5.09 -8.20
C GLY A 216 -20.14 -5.03 -6.66
N LYS A 217 -21.30 -5.35 -6.07
CA LYS A 217 -21.46 -5.58 -4.62
C LYS A 217 -21.27 -7.07 -4.29
N ASP A 218 -20.16 -7.64 -4.76
CA ASP A 218 -19.99 -9.08 -4.86
C ASP A 218 -19.70 -9.74 -3.51
N MET A 219 -18.92 -9.06 -2.67
CA MET A 219 -18.62 -9.50 -1.30
C MET A 219 -18.79 -8.34 -0.33
N GLN A 220 -19.53 -8.56 0.75
CA GLN A 220 -19.67 -7.62 1.84
C GLN A 220 -18.49 -7.78 2.81
N VAL A 221 -17.92 -6.68 3.28
CA VAL A 221 -17.08 -6.64 4.47
C VAL A 221 -17.94 -6.09 5.59
N TYR A 222 -18.39 -6.97 6.48
CA TYR A 222 -19.34 -6.59 7.53
C TYR A 222 -18.59 -5.98 8.71
N SER A 223 -18.88 -4.72 9.04
CA SER A 223 -18.32 -4.05 10.23
C SER A 223 -16.78 -4.14 10.37
N GLY A 224 -16.04 -4.04 9.27
CA GLY A 224 -14.58 -4.16 9.25
C GLY A 224 -13.88 -2.95 9.88
N LYS A 225 -12.69 -3.19 10.44
CA LYS A 225 -11.79 -2.16 10.99
C LYS A 225 -10.89 -1.55 9.91
N GLY A 226 -10.40 -0.35 10.19
CA GLY A 226 -9.51 0.40 9.31
C GLY A 226 -8.12 -0.21 9.20
N LEU A 227 -7.24 0.54 8.53
CA LEU A 227 -5.86 0.11 8.32
C LEU A 227 -5.28 -0.35 9.64
N ASN A 228 -4.73 -1.55 9.64
CA ASN A 228 -3.95 -2.07 10.73
C ASN A 228 -4.77 -2.24 12.03
N GLY A 229 -6.09 -2.42 11.90
CA GLY A 229 -7.04 -2.55 13.01
C GLY A 229 -7.48 -1.21 13.61
N ALA A 230 -7.10 -0.08 12.99
CA ALA A 230 -7.48 1.25 13.47
C ALA A 230 -8.99 1.46 13.44
N ASP A 231 -9.45 2.34 14.33
CA ASP A 231 -10.81 2.84 14.32
C ASP A 231 -11.04 3.79 13.13
N PHE A 232 -12.21 3.70 12.52
CA PHE A 232 -12.70 4.75 11.63
C PHE A 232 -13.32 5.87 12.47
N ALA A 233 -13.03 7.11 12.08
CA ALA A 233 -13.66 8.32 12.61
C ALA A 233 -15.00 8.59 11.89
N SER A 234 -15.07 8.27 10.59
CA SER A 234 -16.19 8.64 9.74
C SER A 234 -16.39 7.69 8.56
N LYS A 235 -17.52 7.83 7.85
CA LYS A 235 -17.80 7.03 6.64
C LYS A 235 -16.84 7.40 5.51
N GLU A 236 -16.33 8.63 5.52
CA GLU A 236 -15.47 9.24 4.51
C GLU A 236 -14.00 8.76 4.59
N ASP A 237 -13.64 8.05 5.66
CA ASP A 237 -12.31 7.45 5.84
C ASP A 237 -12.04 6.30 4.86
N LEU A 238 -13.10 5.74 4.27
CA LEU A 238 -13.04 4.86 3.11
C LEU A 238 -13.72 5.51 1.91
N LYS A 239 -13.22 5.19 0.73
CA LYS A 239 -13.74 5.71 -0.53
C LYS A 239 -13.87 4.59 -1.55
N VAL A 240 -14.89 4.68 -2.37
CA VAL A 240 -15.07 3.80 -3.53
C VAL A 240 -13.86 3.93 -4.45
N GLY A 241 -13.44 2.83 -5.08
CA GLY A 241 -12.29 2.76 -5.96
C GLY A 241 -10.95 2.52 -5.26
N GLN A 242 -10.89 2.56 -3.92
CA GLN A 242 -9.68 2.14 -3.19
C GLN A 242 -9.51 0.63 -3.29
N LYS A 243 -8.30 0.18 -3.67
CA LYS A 243 -7.93 -1.22 -3.58
C LYS A 243 -7.49 -1.50 -2.16
N VAL A 244 -8.08 -2.53 -1.54
CA VAL A 244 -7.77 -2.94 -0.18
C VAL A 244 -7.22 -4.35 -0.16
N THR A 245 -6.30 -4.60 0.76
CA THR A 245 -5.96 -5.95 1.23
C THR A 245 -6.52 -6.07 2.64
N ILE A 246 -7.36 -7.07 2.87
CA ILE A 246 -8.11 -7.28 4.10
C ILE A 246 -7.63 -8.58 4.71
N LEU A 247 -7.50 -8.60 6.03
CA LEU A 247 -7.39 -9.82 6.81
C LEU A 247 -8.73 -10.07 7.48
N GLY A 248 -9.37 -11.19 7.18
CA GLY A 248 -10.68 -11.50 7.72
C GLY A 248 -11.15 -12.92 7.42
N LYS A 249 -12.18 -13.38 8.12
CA LYS A 249 -12.77 -14.69 7.91
C LYS A 249 -13.83 -14.59 6.81
N ILE A 250 -13.65 -15.35 5.73
CA ILE A 250 -14.61 -15.42 4.62
C ILE A 250 -15.69 -16.47 4.91
N MET A 251 -16.94 -16.11 4.72
CA MET A 251 -18.07 -17.00 5.02
C MET A 251 -19.32 -16.66 4.21
N LYS A 252 -20.26 -17.59 4.20
CA LYS A 252 -21.64 -17.33 3.77
C LYS A 252 -22.46 -16.94 4.99
N PHE A 253 -23.09 -15.77 4.94
CA PHE A 253 -24.07 -15.35 5.93
C PHE A 253 -25.47 -15.43 5.30
N THR A 254 -26.42 -16.07 5.98
CA THR A 254 -27.83 -16.08 5.54
C THR A 254 -28.59 -15.06 6.36
N ASP A 255 -29.18 -14.07 5.71
CA ASP A 255 -29.95 -13.03 6.38
C ASP A 255 -31.30 -13.56 6.92
N LYS A 256 -32.01 -12.72 7.68
CA LYS A 256 -33.30 -13.08 8.27
C LYS A 256 -34.40 -13.38 7.24
N ASN A 257 -34.21 -12.96 5.99
CA ASN A 257 -35.12 -13.18 4.88
C ASN A 257 -34.73 -14.42 4.05
N GLY A 258 -33.67 -15.13 4.43
CA GLY A 258 -33.18 -16.31 3.73
C GLY A 258 -32.26 -16.00 2.55
N ASN A 259 -31.79 -14.76 2.39
CA ASN A 259 -30.85 -14.42 1.32
C ASN A 259 -29.42 -14.75 1.76
N ASP A 260 -28.68 -15.43 0.89
CA ASP A 260 -27.26 -15.70 1.10
C ASP A 260 -26.41 -14.50 0.69
N ILE A 261 -25.55 -14.06 1.61
CA ILE A 261 -24.59 -12.97 1.46
C ILE A 261 -23.19 -13.56 1.57
N MET A 262 -22.34 -13.29 0.59
CA MET A 262 -20.91 -13.61 0.68
C MET A 262 -20.24 -12.51 1.50
N GLU A 263 -19.63 -12.88 2.62
CA GLU A 263 -19.22 -11.94 3.66
C GLU A 263 -17.79 -12.20 4.15
N VAL A 264 -17.05 -11.12 4.41
CA VAL A 264 -15.92 -11.10 5.33
C VAL A 264 -16.43 -10.63 6.69
N ASP A 265 -16.22 -11.43 7.73
CA ASP A 265 -16.85 -11.20 9.02
C ASP A 265 -16.36 -9.92 9.76
N LYS A 266 -17.08 -9.58 10.83
CA LYS A 266 -16.81 -8.41 11.70
C LYS A 266 -15.49 -8.42 12.46
N THR A 267 -14.71 -9.49 12.39
CA THR A 267 -13.38 -9.57 12.99
C THR A 267 -12.29 -9.07 12.05
N SER A 268 -12.68 -8.62 10.85
CA SER A 268 -11.77 -8.18 9.80
C SER A 268 -11.13 -6.81 10.03
N SER A 269 -9.93 -6.63 9.46
CA SER A 269 -9.21 -5.37 9.40
C SER A 269 -8.55 -5.19 8.03
N ILE A 270 -8.38 -3.93 7.61
CA ILE A 270 -7.60 -3.63 6.41
C ILE A 270 -6.12 -3.71 6.75
N VAL A 271 -5.30 -4.31 5.90
CA VAL A 271 -3.82 -4.40 6.07
C VAL A 271 -3.10 -3.47 5.09
N LYS A 272 -3.74 -3.14 3.97
CA LYS A 272 -3.21 -2.24 2.96
C LYS A 272 -4.34 -1.51 2.24
N ILE A 273 -4.15 -0.21 1.98
CA ILE A 273 -5.03 0.62 1.14
C ILE A 273 -4.17 1.22 0.03
N GLU A 274 -4.65 1.12 -1.21
CA GLU A 274 -4.02 1.69 -2.39
C GLU A 274 -5.05 2.49 -3.21
N GLY A 275 -4.61 3.63 -3.74
CA GLY A 275 -5.48 4.55 -4.48
C GLY A 275 -6.17 5.60 -3.58
N GLU A 276 -6.40 6.79 -4.14
CA GLU A 276 -6.98 7.92 -3.40
C GLU A 276 -8.49 7.79 -3.17
N GLY A 277 -9.16 6.92 -3.94
CA GLY A 277 -10.60 6.72 -3.94
C GLY A 277 -11.42 7.93 -4.41
N THR A 278 -12.63 7.69 -4.87
CA THR A 278 -13.57 8.74 -5.32
C THR A 278 -14.43 9.18 -4.13
N GLY A 279 -14.30 10.43 -3.67
CA GLY A 279 -15.19 10.99 -2.64
C GLY A 279 -16.64 11.11 -3.14
N GLY A 280 -17.64 10.72 -2.33
CA GLY A 280 -19.07 10.79 -2.66
C GLY A 280 -19.59 12.24 -2.82
N GLU A 281 -20.71 12.55 -3.47
CA GLU A 281 -21.79 11.81 -4.11
C GLU A 281 -22.18 12.53 -5.42
N VAL A 282 -22.34 11.81 -6.54
CA VAL A 282 -23.49 11.91 -7.48
C VAL A 282 -23.67 10.51 -8.12
N LYS A 283 -24.89 9.96 -8.04
CA LYS A 283 -25.38 8.70 -8.66
C LYS A 283 -26.11 9.05 -9.99
N PRO A 284 -26.27 8.18 -11.02
CA PRO A 284 -25.73 6.84 -11.30
C PRO A 284 -24.87 6.71 -12.60
N ASP A 285 -24.02 5.67 -12.62
CA ASP A 285 -23.67 4.76 -13.74
C ASP A 285 -22.77 5.26 -14.91
N PRO A 286 -21.96 4.41 -15.60
CA PRO A 286 -21.40 3.08 -15.29
C PRO A 286 -19.85 3.07 -15.20
N THR A 287 -19.34 2.19 -14.33
CA THR A 287 -18.15 1.32 -14.52
C THR A 287 -17.10 1.60 -15.62
N PRO A 288 -15.78 1.70 -15.33
CA PRO A 288 -14.74 1.20 -16.22
C PRO A 288 -14.62 -0.31 -16.00
N ASP A 289 -15.61 -1.04 -16.50
CA ASP A 289 -15.44 -2.46 -16.78
C ASP A 289 -14.27 -2.56 -17.76
N THR A 290 -13.49 -3.62 -17.62
CA THR A 290 -12.85 -4.19 -18.82
C THR A 290 -13.96 -4.25 -19.88
N PRO A 291 -13.84 -3.57 -21.03
CA PRO A 291 -15.00 -3.32 -21.86
C PRO A 291 -15.66 -4.62 -22.32
N ALA A 292 -16.78 -4.98 -21.66
CA ALA A 292 -17.82 -5.81 -22.24
C ALA A 292 -18.73 -4.99 -23.18
N SER A 293 -18.46 -3.68 -23.29
CA SER A 293 -18.99 -2.74 -24.28
C SER A 293 -17.80 -1.93 -24.77
N GLY A 294 -17.50 -1.90 -26.08
CA GLY A 294 -16.25 -1.39 -26.69
C GLY A 294 -15.88 0.09 -26.47
N ASN A 295 -15.89 0.58 -25.23
CA ASN A 295 -15.53 1.93 -24.83
C ASN A 295 -14.21 1.90 -24.02
N ILE A 296 -13.36 2.90 -24.23
CA ILE A 296 -12.06 3.07 -23.58
C ILE A 296 -12.11 4.40 -22.83
N GLU A 297 -11.76 4.38 -21.55
CA GLU A 297 -11.74 5.57 -20.70
C GLU A 297 -10.33 5.87 -20.21
N MET A 298 -9.96 7.16 -20.20
CA MET A 298 -8.67 7.65 -19.74
C MET A 298 -8.85 8.83 -18.80
N THR A 299 -8.36 8.70 -17.57
CA THR A 299 -8.08 9.78 -16.62
C THR A 299 -6.57 9.93 -16.41
N ASP A 300 -6.14 11.00 -15.75
CA ASP A 300 -4.75 11.14 -15.28
C ASP A 300 -4.25 9.90 -14.51
N ALA A 301 -5.05 9.34 -13.61
CA ALA A 301 -4.71 8.13 -12.86
C ALA A 301 -4.47 6.92 -13.79
N SER A 302 -5.33 6.71 -14.79
CA SER A 302 -5.17 5.62 -15.76
C SER A 302 -3.98 5.84 -16.70
N ILE A 303 -3.68 7.10 -17.05
CA ILE A 303 -2.55 7.48 -17.89
C ILE A 303 -1.24 7.22 -17.13
N LEU A 304 -1.18 7.59 -15.85
CA LEU A 304 -0.02 7.39 -14.99
C LEU A 304 0.24 5.91 -14.68
N SER A 305 -0.80 5.18 -14.26
CA SER A 305 -0.67 3.75 -13.97
C SER A 305 -0.38 2.92 -15.22
N GLY A 306 -0.85 3.38 -16.39
CA GLY A 306 -0.57 2.76 -17.68
C GLY A 306 0.83 3.00 -18.22
N LYS A 307 1.73 3.71 -17.52
CA LYS A 307 3.09 4.03 -18.00
C LYS A 307 3.79 2.78 -18.54
N SER A 308 4.31 2.89 -19.75
CA SER A 308 5.02 1.79 -20.42
C SER A 308 6.33 2.21 -21.10
N GLY A 309 6.72 3.48 -21.00
CA GLY A 309 8.02 4.00 -21.43
C GLY A 309 8.82 4.61 -20.29
N ASP A 310 10.01 5.13 -20.60
CA ASP A 310 10.94 5.65 -19.59
C ASP A 310 10.59 7.07 -19.10
N VAL A 311 9.97 7.88 -19.96
CA VAL A 311 9.62 9.28 -19.66
C VAL A 311 8.62 9.35 -18.51
N GLU A 312 8.92 10.13 -17.47
CA GLU A 312 8.01 10.40 -16.35
C GLU A 312 7.22 11.70 -16.57
N LEU A 313 5.95 11.67 -16.15
CA LEU A 313 5.19 12.90 -15.96
C LEU A 313 5.44 13.41 -14.54
N VAL A 314 5.70 14.72 -14.45
CA VAL A 314 5.78 15.41 -13.16
C VAL A 314 4.63 16.40 -13.07
N GLU A 315 4.39 16.90 -11.86
CA GLU A 315 3.46 17.99 -11.65
C GLU A 315 4.00 19.30 -12.26
N LYS A 316 3.11 20.10 -12.87
CA LYS A 316 3.33 21.47 -13.37
C LYS A 316 4.27 21.65 -14.57
N TYR A 317 5.27 20.79 -14.74
CA TYR A 317 6.34 20.96 -15.73
C TYR A 317 6.33 19.88 -16.81
N TYR A 318 6.58 20.27 -18.06
CA TYR A 318 6.66 19.36 -19.20
C TYR A 318 8.00 18.65 -19.36
N ASN A 319 8.94 18.85 -18.42
CA ASN A 319 10.33 18.35 -18.50
C ASN A 319 11.00 18.66 -19.86
N SER A 320 11.91 17.79 -20.28
CA SER A 320 12.62 17.87 -21.56
C SER A 320 11.84 17.28 -22.75
N GLN A 321 10.51 17.12 -22.63
CA GLN A 321 9.69 16.58 -23.72
C GLN A 321 9.78 17.49 -24.96
N ASN A 322 10.02 16.92 -26.13
CA ASN A 322 10.14 17.63 -27.41
C ASN A 322 9.16 17.03 -28.43
N VAL A 323 8.32 17.88 -29.02
CA VAL A 323 7.24 17.49 -29.93
C VAL A 323 7.69 16.81 -31.23
N THR A 324 8.97 16.90 -31.59
CA THR A 324 9.54 16.23 -32.78
C THR A 324 10.46 15.06 -32.43
N ASN A 325 10.73 14.80 -31.14
CA ASN A 325 11.60 13.69 -30.71
C ASN A 325 10.81 12.63 -29.94
N GLU A 326 10.46 11.54 -30.62
CA GLU A 326 9.65 10.45 -30.06
C GLU A 326 10.21 9.82 -28.80
N SER A 327 11.55 9.76 -28.65
CA SER A 327 12.17 9.16 -27.45
C SER A 327 11.88 9.95 -26.18
N THR A 328 11.39 11.18 -26.33
CA THR A 328 11.03 12.07 -25.21
C THR A 328 9.53 12.12 -24.95
N TRP A 329 8.73 11.31 -25.65
CA TRP A 329 7.28 11.28 -25.46
C TRP A 329 6.88 10.36 -24.34
N TYR A 330 5.90 10.80 -23.56
CA TYR A 330 5.26 9.94 -22.58
C TYR A 330 4.47 8.85 -23.28
N THR A 331 4.62 7.60 -22.82
CA THR A 331 3.99 6.43 -23.43
C THR A 331 3.25 5.63 -22.37
N TRP A 332 1.98 5.34 -22.61
CA TRP A 332 1.13 4.57 -21.70
C TRP A 332 0.24 3.57 -22.46
N LYS A 333 -0.30 2.59 -21.75
CA LYS A 333 -1.23 1.60 -22.27
C LYS A 333 -2.54 1.60 -21.50
N ILE A 334 -3.64 1.41 -22.22
CA ILE A 334 -4.95 1.06 -21.66
C ILE A 334 -5.42 -0.18 -22.39
N GLY A 335 -5.46 -1.32 -21.66
CA GLY A 335 -5.55 -2.63 -22.28
C GLY A 335 -4.42 -2.85 -23.29
N ASP A 336 -4.77 -3.29 -24.50
CA ASP A 336 -3.81 -3.54 -25.58
C ASP A 336 -3.44 -2.29 -26.41
N THR A 337 -4.09 -1.14 -26.15
CA THR A 337 -3.82 0.06 -26.93
C THR A 337 -2.72 0.89 -26.30
N THR A 338 -1.65 1.14 -27.07
CA THR A 338 -0.60 2.10 -26.70
C THR A 338 -1.00 3.50 -27.14
N PHE A 339 -0.76 4.45 -26.25
CA PHE A 339 -0.92 5.89 -26.48
C PHE A 339 0.41 6.59 -26.24
N LYS A 340 0.59 7.74 -26.90
CA LYS A 340 1.74 8.61 -26.72
C LYS A 340 1.31 10.07 -26.63
N GLY A 341 2.11 10.88 -25.95
CA GLY A 341 1.90 12.31 -25.85
C GLY A 341 3.19 13.09 -25.60
N ALA A 342 3.18 14.36 -26.01
CA ALA A 342 4.30 15.29 -25.84
C ALA A 342 3.79 16.64 -25.32
N LYS A 343 4.64 17.31 -24.53
CA LYS A 343 4.30 18.54 -23.79
C LYS A 343 3.07 18.36 -22.91
N ILE A 344 3.03 17.23 -22.21
CA ILE A 344 2.02 16.91 -21.19
C ILE A 344 2.65 16.77 -19.80
N CYS A 345 1.92 17.13 -18.77
CA CYS A 345 2.32 16.97 -17.37
C CYS A 345 1.10 16.78 -16.46
N ILE A 346 1.30 16.43 -15.20
CA ILE A 346 0.22 16.39 -14.21
C ILE A 346 -0.12 17.84 -13.85
N SER A 347 -1.40 18.20 -13.82
CA SER A 347 -1.81 19.53 -13.37
C SER A 347 -1.64 19.69 -11.86
N GLU A 348 -1.13 20.84 -11.42
CA GLU A 348 -1.08 21.22 -9.99
C GLU A 348 -2.43 21.68 -9.42
N GLY A 349 -3.53 21.46 -10.14
CA GLY A 349 -4.89 21.85 -9.73
C GLY A 349 -5.18 23.36 -9.70
N LYS A 350 -4.18 24.21 -9.96
CA LYS A 350 -4.32 25.67 -9.88
C LYS A 350 -5.28 26.25 -10.92
N ASN A 351 -5.19 25.79 -12.18
CA ASN A 351 -5.94 26.34 -13.31
C ASN A 351 -6.96 25.35 -13.92
N GLY A 352 -6.84 24.07 -13.58
CA GLY A 352 -7.68 22.96 -14.03
C GLY A 352 -7.15 21.63 -13.47
N LYS A 353 -7.91 20.55 -13.60
CA LYS A 353 -7.56 19.20 -13.10
C LYS A 353 -7.01 18.29 -14.21
N GLY A 354 -6.44 17.16 -13.81
CA GLY A 354 -6.02 16.08 -14.71
C GLY A 354 -4.71 16.36 -15.45
N ILE A 355 -4.63 15.97 -16.73
CA ILE A 355 -3.43 16.16 -17.56
C ILE A 355 -3.39 17.58 -18.12
N GLN A 356 -2.36 18.34 -17.79
CA GLN A 356 -2.07 19.63 -18.42
C GLN A 356 -1.33 19.39 -19.74
N MET A 357 -1.80 20.01 -20.84
CA MET A 357 -1.17 19.92 -22.16
C MET A 357 -0.87 21.32 -22.71
N GLN A 358 0.39 21.57 -23.05
CA GLN A 358 0.85 22.88 -23.53
C GLN A 358 0.19 23.28 -24.85
N GLY A 359 -0.09 24.57 -25.03
CA GLY A 359 -0.55 25.12 -26.30
C GLY A 359 0.08 26.47 -26.62
N ASP A 360 0.46 26.63 -27.87
CA ASP A 360 0.91 27.89 -28.46
C ASP A 360 0.40 28.00 -29.90
N ALA A 361 -0.21 29.13 -30.26
CA ALA A 361 -0.77 29.33 -31.60
C ALA A 361 0.28 29.61 -32.67
N ALA A 362 1.48 30.08 -32.28
CA ALA A 362 2.53 30.52 -33.19
C ALA A 362 3.73 29.57 -33.22
N ASP A 363 4.03 28.91 -32.10
CA ASP A 363 5.21 28.07 -31.94
C ASP A 363 4.86 26.57 -31.94
N ALA A 364 5.02 25.92 -33.10
CA ALA A 364 4.76 24.49 -33.26
C ALA A 364 5.55 23.61 -32.27
N THR A 365 6.71 24.06 -31.76
CA THR A 365 7.52 23.30 -30.80
C THR A 365 6.89 23.23 -29.39
N LYS A 366 5.90 24.08 -29.13
CA LYS A 366 5.14 24.18 -27.87
C LYS A 366 3.70 23.69 -27.99
N GLN A 367 3.32 23.13 -29.13
CA GLN A 367 2.00 22.56 -29.35
C GLN A 367 1.95 21.12 -28.87
N GLY A 368 1.43 20.92 -27.66
CA GLY A 368 1.24 19.60 -27.09
C GLY A 368 0.22 18.78 -27.86
N PHE A 369 0.37 17.46 -27.76
CA PHE A 369 -0.55 16.50 -28.36
C PHE A 369 -0.59 15.20 -27.58
N LEU A 370 -1.65 14.44 -27.83
CA LEU A 370 -1.75 13.02 -27.50
C LEU A 370 -2.51 12.26 -28.59
N PHE A 371 -2.21 10.98 -28.74
CA PHE A 371 -2.81 10.11 -29.76
C PHE A 371 -2.69 8.64 -29.37
N ASN A 372 -3.50 7.77 -29.99
CA ASN A 372 -3.28 6.33 -29.91
C ASN A 372 -2.27 5.87 -30.96
N ALA A 373 -1.15 5.30 -30.52
CA ALA A 373 -0.09 4.77 -31.37
C ALA A 373 -0.46 3.41 -31.96
N THR A 374 -1.14 2.57 -31.19
CA THR A 374 -1.73 1.32 -31.69
C THR A 374 -3.12 1.61 -32.24
N ALA A 375 -3.46 1.04 -33.41
CA ALA A 375 -4.80 1.13 -33.97
C ALA A 375 -5.81 0.40 -33.07
N PHE A 376 -6.99 0.99 -32.87
CA PHE A 376 -8.07 0.28 -32.18
C PHE A 376 -8.54 -0.94 -32.98
N ALA A 377 -9.07 -1.96 -32.29
CA ALA A 377 -9.59 -3.17 -32.93
C ALA A 377 -10.69 -2.86 -33.97
N LYS A 378 -11.54 -1.88 -33.67
CA LYS A 378 -12.63 -1.38 -34.51
C LYS A 378 -12.51 0.11 -34.76
N GLU A 379 -13.23 0.63 -35.75
CA GLU A 379 -13.30 2.06 -36.04
C GLU A 379 -13.89 2.83 -34.86
N ILE A 380 -13.44 4.08 -34.70
CA ILE A 380 -13.92 4.99 -33.68
C ILE A 380 -15.31 5.49 -34.07
N LYS A 381 -16.25 5.40 -33.13
CA LYS A 381 -17.57 6.00 -33.21
C LYS A 381 -17.54 7.40 -32.63
N THR A 382 -17.17 7.56 -31.36
CA THR A 382 -17.03 8.87 -30.72
C THR A 382 -15.74 9.00 -29.92
N VAL A 383 -15.28 10.24 -29.79
CA VAL A 383 -14.32 10.65 -28.76
C VAL A 383 -15.01 11.74 -27.94
N THR A 384 -15.06 11.59 -26.63
CA THR A 384 -15.59 12.58 -25.70
C THR A 384 -14.47 13.00 -24.75
N ILE A 385 -14.24 14.30 -24.59
CA ILE A 385 -13.17 14.84 -23.74
C ILE A 385 -13.78 15.80 -22.73
N LEU A 386 -13.43 15.62 -21.46
CA LEU A 386 -13.79 16.51 -20.37
C LEU A 386 -12.58 17.39 -20.07
N PHE A 387 -12.72 18.69 -20.32
CA PHE A 387 -11.70 19.68 -19.99
C PHE A 387 -12.08 20.45 -18.74
N SER A 388 -11.11 20.67 -17.86
CA SER A 388 -11.25 21.45 -16.64
C SER A 388 -10.78 22.88 -16.83
N THR A 389 -11.43 23.83 -16.17
CA THR A 389 -10.87 25.16 -15.91
C THR A 389 -11.29 25.60 -14.52
N LYS A 390 -10.60 26.58 -13.92
CA LYS A 390 -11.16 27.28 -12.76
C LYS A 390 -12.52 27.88 -13.11
N ALA A 391 -13.49 27.81 -12.19
CA ALA A 391 -14.83 28.33 -12.41
C ALA A 391 -14.84 29.82 -12.80
N THR A 392 -13.89 30.59 -12.26
CA THR A 392 -13.67 32.01 -12.56
C THR A 392 -12.99 32.28 -13.91
N SER A 393 -12.51 31.26 -14.61
CA SER A 393 -11.89 31.42 -15.93
C SER A 393 -12.93 31.88 -16.95
N THR A 394 -12.57 32.94 -17.68
CA THR A 394 -13.32 33.43 -18.85
C THR A 394 -12.89 32.75 -20.15
N TYR A 395 -11.82 31.95 -20.11
CA TYR A 395 -11.30 31.24 -21.28
C TYR A 395 -11.90 29.83 -21.37
N ALA A 396 -12.48 29.51 -22.53
CA ALA A 396 -12.86 28.16 -22.90
C ALA A 396 -11.67 27.40 -23.50
N PRO A 397 -11.56 26.07 -23.28
CA PRO A 397 -10.59 25.22 -23.95
C PRO A 397 -10.66 25.36 -25.47
N SER A 398 -9.50 25.50 -26.12
CA SER A 398 -9.40 25.62 -27.58
C SER A 398 -8.29 24.72 -28.10
N TYR A 399 -8.58 23.93 -29.13
CA TYR A 399 -7.74 22.83 -29.61
C TYR A 399 -8.32 22.27 -30.92
N THR A 400 -7.63 21.29 -31.51
CA THR A 400 -8.15 20.53 -32.65
C THR A 400 -8.09 19.03 -32.37
N LEU A 401 -9.23 18.34 -32.53
CA LEU A 401 -9.27 16.88 -32.60
C LEU A 401 -9.25 16.44 -34.07
N TYR A 402 -8.36 15.52 -34.41
CA TYR A 402 -8.26 14.94 -35.75
C TYR A 402 -8.74 13.49 -35.74
N ALA A 403 -9.61 13.15 -36.69
CA ALA A 403 -9.75 11.78 -37.16
C ALA A 403 -8.51 11.45 -37.98
N ALA A 404 -7.75 10.44 -37.55
CA ALA A 404 -6.41 10.16 -38.07
C ALA A 404 -6.38 8.83 -38.81
N LYS A 405 -5.73 8.79 -39.98
CA LYS A 405 -5.58 7.56 -40.77
C LYS A 405 -4.45 6.65 -40.23
N ALA A 406 -3.53 7.23 -39.47
CA ALA A 406 -2.41 6.54 -38.83
C ALA A 406 -2.09 7.20 -37.48
N ALA A 407 -1.19 6.58 -36.71
CA ALA A 407 -0.68 7.12 -35.46
C ALA A 407 -0.19 8.58 -35.61
N ASN A 408 -0.67 9.46 -34.73
CA ASN A 408 -0.39 10.90 -34.73
C ASN A 408 -0.77 11.65 -36.03
N GLY A 409 -1.64 11.06 -36.86
CA GLY A 409 -2.13 11.71 -38.07
C GLY A 409 -2.99 12.94 -37.77
N LYS A 410 -2.94 13.93 -38.65
CA LYS A 410 -3.74 15.17 -38.56
C LYS A 410 -4.58 15.38 -39.82
N ASP A 411 -5.22 14.30 -40.29
CA ASP A 411 -5.87 14.25 -41.60
C ASP A 411 -7.16 15.08 -41.68
N THR A 412 -8.08 14.91 -40.73
CA THR A 412 -9.40 15.56 -40.79
C THR A 412 -9.79 16.10 -39.42
N ALA A 413 -9.86 17.42 -39.30
CA ALA A 413 -10.33 18.08 -38.08
C ALA A 413 -11.82 17.82 -37.88
N ILE A 414 -12.19 17.40 -36.67
CA ILE A 414 -13.58 17.08 -36.29
C ILE A 414 -14.09 18.17 -35.37
N LYS A 415 -15.27 18.71 -35.70
CA LYS A 415 -15.95 19.69 -34.85
C LYS A 415 -16.70 18.98 -33.73
N GLY A 416 -16.37 19.34 -32.49
CA GLY A 416 -17.04 18.83 -31.29
C GLY A 416 -18.37 19.52 -31.02
N LYS A 417 -19.25 18.84 -30.30
CA LYS A 417 -20.39 19.45 -29.60
C LYS A 417 -19.96 19.71 -28.15
N SER A 418 -20.08 20.96 -27.73
CA SER A 418 -19.64 21.44 -26.42
C SER A 418 -20.82 21.66 -25.48
N THR A 419 -20.71 21.17 -24.26
CA THR A 419 -21.50 21.61 -23.10
C THR A 419 -20.55 21.95 -21.95
N ASN A 420 -21.01 22.71 -20.97
CA ASN A 420 -20.23 22.93 -19.77
C ASN A 420 -21.11 23.06 -18.52
N GLU A 421 -20.52 22.73 -17.38
CA GLU A 421 -21.13 22.85 -16.07
C GLU A 421 -20.12 23.40 -15.06
N VAL A 422 -20.61 24.08 -14.03
CA VAL A 422 -19.79 24.61 -12.93
C VAL A 422 -20.09 23.80 -11.68
N SER A 423 -19.04 23.28 -11.06
CA SER A 423 -19.13 22.51 -9.80
C SER A 423 -17.99 22.94 -8.87
N GLY A 424 -18.36 23.61 -7.78
CA GLY A 424 -17.43 24.20 -6.84
C GLY A 424 -16.45 25.17 -7.52
N ASP A 425 -15.16 24.95 -7.31
CA ASP A 425 -14.08 25.81 -7.81
C ASP A 425 -13.77 25.63 -9.30
N PHE A 426 -14.42 24.69 -9.99
CA PHE A 426 -14.08 24.31 -11.35
C PHE A 426 -15.29 24.35 -12.29
N LYS A 427 -14.99 24.54 -13.58
CA LYS A 427 -15.91 24.45 -14.69
C LYS A 427 -15.41 23.38 -15.64
N THR A 428 -16.24 22.37 -15.91
CA THR A 428 -15.93 21.25 -16.79
C THR A 428 -16.64 21.43 -18.12
N TYR A 429 -15.88 21.38 -19.21
CA TYR A 429 -16.38 21.39 -20.59
C TYR A 429 -16.40 19.97 -21.11
N THR A 430 -17.56 19.48 -21.52
CA THR A 430 -17.71 18.16 -22.16
C THR A 430 -17.80 18.34 -23.67
N GLU A 431 -16.84 17.76 -24.37
CA GLU A 431 -16.65 17.95 -25.80
C GLU A 431 -16.78 16.61 -26.51
N THR A 432 -17.87 16.42 -27.25
CA THR A 432 -18.17 15.15 -27.93
C THR A 432 -17.98 15.27 -29.42
N PHE A 433 -17.13 14.40 -29.96
CA PHE A 433 -16.76 14.31 -31.37
C PHE A 433 -17.33 13.03 -31.97
N ASP A 434 -18.13 13.16 -33.02
CA ASP A 434 -18.62 12.03 -33.79
C ASP A 434 -17.66 11.74 -34.96
N LEU A 435 -17.01 10.59 -34.90
CA LEU A 435 -16.05 10.10 -35.91
C LEU A 435 -16.67 8.99 -36.78
N SER A 436 -17.95 8.68 -36.61
CA SER A 436 -18.62 7.54 -37.25
C SER A 436 -18.54 7.60 -38.78
N ALA A 437 -18.53 8.78 -39.38
CA ALA A 437 -18.41 8.94 -40.83
C ALA A 437 -16.97 8.78 -41.37
N GLN A 438 -15.95 8.84 -40.50
CA GLN A 438 -14.55 8.89 -40.90
C GLN A 438 -13.92 7.50 -41.09
N ASN A 439 -14.51 6.47 -40.47
CA ASN A 439 -14.01 5.08 -40.52
C ASN A 439 -12.52 4.96 -40.14
N VAL A 440 -12.08 5.72 -39.14
CA VAL A 440 -10.70 5.73 -38.65
C VAL A 440 -10.53 4.89 -37.39
N LYS A 441 -9.31 4.38 -37.19
CA LYS A 441 -8.90 3.64 -35.98
C LYS A 441 -7.90 4.42 -35.12
N HIS A 442 -7.57 5.65 -35.52
CA HIS A 442 -6.72 6.57 -34.79
C HIS A 442 -7.39 7.93 -34.62
N PHE A 443 -7.01 8.62 -33.55
CA PHE A 443 -7.28 10.04 -33.36
C PHE A 443 -6.03 10.75 -32.83
N THR A 444 -5.99 12.06 -33.04
CA THR A 444 -4.96 12.94 -32.46
C THR A 444 -5.66 14.15 -31.84
N LEU A 445 -5.43 14.37 -30.55
CA LEU A 445 -5.77 15.63 -29.91
C LEU A 445 -4.53 16.54 -29.97
N SER A 446 -4.66 17.72 -30.55
CA SER A 446 -3.57 18.69 -30.67
C SER A 446 -3.97 20.03 -30.08
N ASN A 447 -3.16 20.54 -29.16
CA ASN A 447 -3.30 21.89 -28.64
C ASN A 447 -2.48 22.87 -29.51
N ASN A 448 -3.02 23.14 -30.69
CA ASN A 448 -2.45 24.06 -31.67
C ASN A 448 -2.90 25.52 -31.47
N THR A 449 -3.45 25.84 -30.29
CA THR A 449 -3.97 27.17 -29.97
C THR A 449 -3.30 27.71 -28.71
N LYS A 450 -3.59 28.96 -28.36
CA LYS A 450 -2.96 29.62 -27.20
C LYS A 450 -3.57 29.14 -25.89
N GLY A 451 -2.72 28.71 -24.97
CA GLY A 451 -3.10 28.36 -23.59
C GLY A 451 -2.99 26.86 -23.33
N ALA A 452 -2.85 26.48 -22.06
CA ALA A 452 -2.82 25.08 -21.68
C ALA A 452 -4.24 24.49 -21.63
N LEU A 453 -4.38 23.24 -22.06
CA LEU A 453 -5.57 22.43 -21.78
C LEU A 453 -5.37 21.66 -20.49
N TYR A 454 -6.47 21.38 -19.79
CA TYR A 454 -6.50 20.53 -18.60
C TYR A 454 -7.52 19.42 -18.84
N ILE A 455 -7.07 18.20 -19.03
CA ILE A 455 -7.88 17.07 -19.47
C ILE A 455 -8.21 16.21 -18.26
N GLU A 456 -9.46 16.20 -17.83
CA GLU A 456 -9.94 15.38 -16.71
C GLU A 456 -10.18 13.95 -17.15
N LYS A 457 -10.83 13.79 -18.31
CA LYS A 457 -11.25 12.49 -18.83
C LYS A 457 -11.29 12.49 -20.35
N ILE A 458 -10.93 11.37 -20.96
CA ILE A 458 -11.20 11.05 -22.35
C ILE A 458 -11.98 9.74 -22.40
N ILE A 459 -13.05 9.68 -23.18
CA ILE A 459 -13.87 8.50 -23.40
C ILE A 459 -13.90 8.26 -24.90
N ILE A 460 -13.58 7.06 -25.33
CA ILE A 460 -13.58 6.66 -26.74
C ILE A 460 -14.58 5.53 -26.87
N THR A 461 -15.52 5.65 -27.80
CA THR A 461 -16.44 4.56 -28.13
C THR A 461 -16.10 4.02 -29.51
N LEU A 462 -16.01 2.70 -29.62
CA LEU A 462 -15.77 2.02 -30.89
C LEU A 462 -17.09 1.55 -31.50
N LYS A 463 -17.09 1.27 -32.82
CA LYS A 463 -18.28 0.84 -33.55
C LYS A 463 -18.80 -0.57 -33.23
#